data_AF-A0A8B9M2C6-F1
#
_entry.id   AF-A0A8B9M2C6-F1
#
_cell.length_a   1.000
_cell.length_b   1.000
_cell.length_c   1.000
_cell.angle_alpha   90.00
_cell.angle_beta   90.00
_cell.angle_gamma   90.00
#
_symmetry.space_group_name_H-M   'P 1'
#
loop_
_entity.id
_entity.type
_entity.pdbx_description
1 polymer ?
#
loop_
_entity_poly.entity_id
_entity_poly.type
_entity_poly.pdbx_seq_one_letter_code
_entity_poly.pdbx_strand_id
1 'polypeptide(L)'
;MLSLSFSLSSLSLSLSQVVFVSTLQAVKVSPLIEKVSDHKDFKKLLRTRTNVLVLYTKSGTSGDRQLKLLSDVAQAVKGQGTIAWVNCGDSEGRKLCKKVKVDPGSKPAGFEILHYKDGTFHTEYSRPATLKSMVAFLKDPTGAPLWEENPEAKDVVHIETEKVSISFRRRLWTEITFPLVFAWWCGVCKRMQPIFQQTATETKGKYVLAGMNVHPAEFDGLKQEFNVKGYPTFCYFEKGKFLHHYENYGATAKDIADWLKNPQPPQPKTPEVPWSESDSAVFHLTDESFDGFLEEHPSALIMFYCGFCRCKPYFKMFTLYMSVWSQTPGVLAAVDTTIHKIVGERFKISGFPTVKYFEKREEKYTLPHLRTKDKIIEWLQNPQAPPPPEQSWEEKPSSVSHLGAEDFREALKKKKHALVMFYIAYAAVDCTKGQNHELCKQEGVEGYPTFNYYNYGKFSEKYNGERGEAGFTGFMRSLRGRDQEKVGKRKEEL
;
A
#
# COMPACT_ATOMS: atom_id res chain seq x y z
N MET A 1 -59.03 35.35 -80.83
CA MET A 1 -57.79 35.04 -80.11
C MET A 1 -58.02 33.75 -79.33
N LEU A 2 -57.93 32.59 -79.99
CA LEU A 2 -56.74 31.72 -80.03
C LEU A 2 -56.22 31.30 -78.64
N SER A 3 -56.61 30.07 -78.28
CA SER A 3 -55.97 29.02 -77.47
C SER A 3 -54.84 29.37 -76.50
N LEU A 4 -54.90 28.78 -75.29
CA LEU A 4 -53.88 27.82 -74.85
C LEU A 4 -54.38 26.98 -73.66
N SER A 5 -54.64 25.73 -73.99
CA SER A 5 -54.78 24.55 -73.13
C SER A 5 -53.48 24.21 -72.39
N PHE A 6 -53.56 23.78 -71.14
CA PHE A 6 -52.51 22.97 -70.52
C PHE A 6 -53.08 21.76 -69.79
N SER A 7 -52.40 20.65 -70.04
CA SER A 7 -52.79 19.25 -69.86
C SER A 7 -52.63 18.78 -68.42
N LEU A 8 -53.56 17.93 -67.95
CA LEU A 8 -53.28 17.01 -66.85
C LEU A 8 -52.22 16.00 -67.32
N SER A 9 -51.13 15.89 -66.59
CA SER A 9 -50.19 14.77 -66.68
C SER A 9 -50.13 14.04 -65.34
N SER A 10 -50.53 12.77 -65.42
CA SER A 10 -50.40 11.69 -64.48
C SER A 10 -49.00 11.59 -63.85
N LEU A 11 -48.92 11.57 -62.51
CA LEU A 11 -47.79 10.96 -61.81
C LEU A 11 -48.24 9.65 -61.15
N SER A 12 -47.67 8.56 -61.65
CA SER A 12 -47.76 7.20 -61.15
C SER A 12 -47.29 7.10 -59.70
N LEU A 13 -48.11 6.50 -58.82
CA LEU A 13 -47.65 5.97 -57.54
C LEU A 13 -46.73 4.77 -57.80
N SER A 14 -45.44 4.91 -57.52
CA SER A 14 -44.57 3.75 -57.28
C SER A 14 -44.65 3.39 -55.79
N LEU A 15 -45.20 2.22 -55.49
CA LEU A 15 -45.02 1.56 -54.19
C LEU A 15 -43.55 1.17 -54.05
N SER A 16 -42.74 2.01 -53.42
CA SER A 16 -41.46 1.57 -52.86
C SER A 16 -41.75 0.86 -51.54
N GLN A 17 -41.66 -0.47 -51.56
CA GLN A 17 -41.61 -1.30 -50.36
C GLN A 17 -40.50 -0.78 -49.44
N VAL A 18 -40.88 -0.22 -48.30
CA VAL A 18 -39.95 0.05 -47.20
C VAL A 18 -39.60 -1.30 -46.59
N VAL A 19 -38.52 -1.90 -47.09
CA VAL A 19 -37.85 -3.00 -46.40
C VAL A 19 -37.28 -2.42 -45.11
N PHE A 20 -37.96 -2.65 -43.99
CA PHE A 20 -37.35 -2.50 -42.67
C PHE A 20 -36.23 -3.54 -42.57
N VAL A 21 -35.03 -3.15 -43.02
CA VAL A 21 -33.81 -3.86 -42.67
C VAL A 21 -33.61 -3.60 -41.18
N SER A 22 -34.03 -4.56 -40.36
CA SER A 22 -33.60 -4.68 -38.97
C SER A 22 -32.08 -4.79 -38.97
N THR A 23 -31.39 -3.66 -38.93
CA THR A 23 -29.96 -3.60 -38.69
C THR A 23 -29.74 -4.07 -37.26
N LEU A 24 -29.45 -5.37 -37.10
CA LEU A 24 -28.72 -5.88 -35.96
C LEU A 24 -27.41 -5.09 -35.88
N GLN A 25 -27.39 -4.04 -35.07
CA GLN A 25 -26.15 -3.37 -34.69
C GLN A 25 -25.32 -4.39 -33.94
N ALA A 26 -24.37 -5.02 -34.63
CA ALA A 26 -23.30 -5.75 -33.99
C ALA A 26 -22.61 -4.79 -33.02
N VAL A 27 -22.64 -5.12 -31.73
CA VAL A 27 -21.95 -4.36 -30.69
C VAL A 27 -20.48 -4.29 -31.09
N LYS A 28 -20.03 -3.12 -31.54
CA LYS A 28 -18.62 -2.89 -31.83
C LYS A 28 -17.88 -2.94 -30.51
N VAL A 29 -17.13 -4.03 -30.30
CA VAL A 29 -16.24 -4.17 -29.16
C VAL A 29 -15.28 -2.97 -29.15
N SER A 30 -15.19 -2.32 -28.00
CA SER A 30 -14.34 -1.14 -27.80
C SER A 30 -12.90 -1.43 -28.24
N PRO A 31 -12.19 -0.48 -28.88
CA PRO A 31 -10.79 -0.67 -29.26
C PRO A 31 -9.85 -0.84 -28.05
N LEU A 32 -10.35 -0.58 -26.84
CA LEU A 32 -9.64 -0.77 -25.58
C LEU A 32 -9.68 -2.22 -25.07
N ILE A 33 -10.52 -3.06 -25.65
CA ILE A 33 -10.63 -4.49 -25.31
C ILE A 33 -9.88 -5.29 -26.38
N GLU A 34 -8.85 -6.03 -25.97
CA GLU A 34 -8.10 -6.89 -26.87
C GLU A 34 -8.92 -8.15 -27.21
N LYS A 35 -9.40 -8.25 -28.45
CA LYS A 35 -10.06 -9.47 -28.93
C LYS A 35 -9.00 -10.53 -29.22
N VAL A 36 -9.15 -11.71 -28.64
CA VAL A 36 -8.22 -12.84 -28.82
C VAL A 36 -8.98 -14.07 -29.29
N SER A 37 -8.56 -14.63 -30.42
CA SER A 37 -9.19 -15.82 -31.02
C SER A 37 -8.26 -17.02 -31.13
N ASP A 38 -6.94 -16.83 -31.10
CA ASP A 38 -5.97 -17.92 -31.21
C ASP A 38 -5.03 -18.03 -30.01
N HIS A 39 -4.41 -19.20 -29.89
CA HIS A 39 -3.56 -19.56 -28.74
C HIS A 39 -2.20 -18.86 -28.73
N LYS A 40 -1.66 -18.47 -29.89
CA LYS A 40 -0.35 -17.80 -29.95
C LYS A 40 -0.51 -16.37 -29.46
N ASP A 41 -1.55 -15.68 -29.89
CA ASP A 41 -1.85 -14.32 -29.46
C ASP A 41 -2.24 -14.28 -27.98
N PHE A 42 -3.01 -15.26 -27.50
CA PHE A 42 -3.30 -15.38 -26.07
C PHE A 42 -2.03 -15.54 -25.22
N LYS A 43 -1.12 -16.43 -25.62
CA LYS A 43 0.19 -16.59 -24.94
C LYS A 43 1.03 -15.31 -25.02
N LYS A 44 1.00 -14.60 -26.16
CA LYS A 44 1.71 -13.33 -26.33
C LYS A 44 1.16 -12.25 -25.41
N LEU A 45 -0.17 -12.14 -25.31
CA LEU A 45 -0.86 -11.23 -24.41
C LEU A 45 -0.41 -11.48 -22.96
N LEU A 46 -0.52 -12.71 -22.48
CA LEU A 46 -0.12 -13.09 -21.12
C LEU A 46 1.37 -12.92 -20.84
N ARG A 47 2.24 -13.03 -21.86
CA ARG A 47 3.69 -12.79 -21.73
C ARG A 47 4.06 -11.31 -21.69
N THR A 48 3.27 -10.46 -22.36
CA THR A 48 3.58 -9.02 -22.52
C THR A 48 2.86 -8.15 -21.49
N ARG A 49 1.75 -8.64 -20.93
CA ARG A 49 0.94 -7.94 -19.95
C ARG A 49 0.89 -8.75 -18.66
N THR A 50 1.23 -8.12 -17.55
CA THR A 50 1.31 -8.76 -16.22
C THR A 50 -0.01 -8.78 -15.47
N ASN A 51 -1.02 -8.04 -15.93
CA ASN A 51 -2.30 -7.89 -15.26
C ASN A 51 -3.41 -7.89 -16.32
N VAL A 52 -4.06 -9.04 -16.51
CA VAL A 52 -5.00 -9.26 -17.61
C VAL A 52 -6.31 -9.84 -17.10
N LEU A 53 -7.42 -9.16 -17.36
CA LEU A 53 -8.77 -9.66 -17.10
C LEU A 53 -9.39 -10.11 -18.43
N VAL A 54 -9.80 -11.37 -18.51
CA VAL A 54 -10.30 -11.98 -19.74
C VAL A 54 -11.76 -12.37 -19.55
N LEU A 55 -12.63 -11.84 -20.40
CA LEU A 55 -14.02 -12.28 -20.53
C LEU A 55 -14.10 -13.41 -21.55
N TYR A 56 -14.56 -14.58 -21.14
CA TYR A 56 -14.88 -15.72 -22.01
C TYR A 56 -16.38 -15.81 -22.21
N THR A 57 -16.83 -15.89 -23.47
CA THR A 57 -18.25 -15.91 -23.80
C THR A 57 -18.63 -17.14 -24.61
N LYS A 58 -19.82 -17.70 -24.39
CA LYS A 58 -20.35 -18.85 -25.14
C LYS A 58 -20.63 -18.50 -26.61
N SER A 59 -21.04 -17.27 -26.89
CA SER A 59 -21.30 -16.73 -28.21
C SER A 59 -20.81 -15.29 -28.32
N GLY A 60 -20.90 -14.72 -29.53
CA GLY A 60 -20.58 -13.32 -29.78
C GLY A 60 -21.53 -12.31 -29.12
N THR A 61 -22.65 -12.77 -28.55
CA THR A 61 -23.70 -11.95 -27.92
C THR A 61 -23.90 -12.27 -26.44
N SER A 62 -23.44 -13.43 -25.96
CA SER A 62 -23.50 -13.77 -24.54
C SER A 62 -22.47 -12.90 -23.81
N GLY A 63 -22.90 -12.00 -22.95
CA GLY A 63 -21.98 -11.11 -22.24
C GLY A 63 -21.90 -9.67 -22.78
N ASP A 64 -22.81 -9.24 -23.66
CA ASP A 64 -22.81 -7.87 -24.21
C ASP A 64 -22.84 -6.78 -23.11
N ARG A 65 -23.58 -7.02 -22.02
CA ARG A 65 -23.61 -6.11 -20.87
C ARG A 65 -22.24 -6.01 -20.20
N GLN A 66 -21.55 -7.14 -20.05
CA GLN A 66 -20.21 -7.23 -19.48
C GLN A 66 -19.19 -6.57 -20.39
N LEU A 67 -19.27 -6.77 -21.71
CA LEU A 67 -18.41 -6.09 -22.68
C LEU A 67 -18.55 -4.57 -22.60
N LYS A 68 -19.78 -4.06 -22.48
CA LYS A 68 -20.01 -2.62 -22.30
C LYS A 68 -19.36 -2.11 -21.02
N LEU A 69 -19.59 -2.77 -19.89
CA LEU A 69 -18.97 -2.42 -18.61
C LEU A 69 -17.44 -2.47 -18.69
N LEU A 70 -16.89 -3.55 -19.24
CA LEU A 70 -15.45 -3.77 -19.35
C LEU A 70 -14.78 -2.74 -20.28
N SER A 71 -15.51 -2.13 -21.21
CA SER A 71 -15.00 -0.99 -21.98
C SER A 71 -14.72 0.21 -21.06
N ASP A 72 -15.66 0.53 -20.17
CA ASP A 72 -15.50 1.63 -19.22
C ASP A 72 -14.38 1.32 -18.21
N VAL A 73 -14.28 0.06 -17.77
CA VAL A 73 -13.18 -0.41 -16.91
C VAL A 73 -11.83 -0.28 -17.63
N ALA A 74 -11.75 -0.69 -18.91
CA ALA A 74 -10.51 -0.63 -19.70
C ALA A 74 -9.99 0.80 -19.82
N GLN A 75 -10.91 1.76 -20.00
CA GLN A 75 -10.60 3.18 -20.01
C GLN A 75 -10.06 3.66 -18.64
N ALA A 76 -10.68 3.22 -17.54
CA ALA A 76 -10.30 3.63 -16.18
C ALA A 76 -8.98 3.02 -15.69
N VAL A 77 -8.58 1.85 -16.19
CA VAL A 77 -7.34 1.14 -15.80
C VAL A 77 -6.26 1.20 -16.87
N LYS A 78 -6.36 2.12 -17.83
CA LYS A 78 -5.41 2.25 -18.94
C LYS A 78 -3.98 2.39 -18.41
N GLY A 79 -3.12 1.45 -18.81
CA GLY A 79 -1.72 1.37 -18.36
C GLY A 79 -1.49 0.63 -17.05
N GLN A 80 -2.54 0.26 -16.31
CA GLN A 80 -2.48 -0.49 -15.05
C GLN A 80 -2.99 -1.93 -15.19
N GLY A 81 -3.95 -2.16 -16.09
CA GLY A 81 -4.48 -3.48 -16.43
C GLY A 81 -4.86 -3.58 -17.90
N THR A 82 -4.95 -4.80 -18.41
CA THR A 82 -5.41 -5.10 -19.77
C THR A 82 -6.70 -5.90 -19.70
N ILE A 83 -7.66 -5.56 -20.56
CA ILE A 83 -8.91 -6.30 -20.68
C ILE A 83 -8.93 -6.99 -22.04
N ALA A 84 -9.24 -8.27 -22.05
CA ALA A 84 -9.36 -9.07 -23.25
C ALA A 84 -10.69 -9.80 -23.31
N TRP A 85 -11.09 -10.16 -24.53
CA TRP A 85 -12.31 -10.91 -24.79
C TRP A 85 -12.04 -12.09 -25.72
N VAL A 86 -12.59 -13.25 -25.34
CA VAL A 86 -12.53 -14.49 -26.10
C VAL A 86 -13.95 -15.00 -26.34
N ASN A 87 -14.33 -15.14 -27.61
CA ASN A 87 -15.59 -15.76 -28.01
C ASN A 87 -15.40 -17.27 -28.21
N CYS A 88 -15.80 -18.10 -27.25
CA CYS A 88 -15.70 -19.56 -27.35
C CYS A 88 -16.72 -20.19 -28.33
N GLY A 89 -17.64 -19.39 -28.89
CA GLY A 89 -18.66 -19.85 -29.83
C GLY A 89 -18.13 -20.07 -31.24
N ASP A 90 -17.14 -19.28 -31.67
CA ASP A 90 -16.55 -19.38 -33.02
C ASP A 90 -15.48 -20.48 -33.11
N SER A 91 -15.08 -20.85 -34.33
CA SER A 91 -14.23 -22.03 -34.57
C SER A 91 -12.85 -21.91 -33.93
N GLU A 92 -12.25 -20.73 -33.97
CA GLU A 92 -10.91 -20.49 -33.43
C GLU A 92 -10.93 -20.29 -31.92
N GLY A 93 -11.85 -19.47 -31.41
CA GLY A 93 -12.05 -19.26 -29.99
C GLY A 93 -12.43 -20.55 -29.26
N ARG A 94 -13.21 -21.44 -29.88
CA ARG A 94 -13.49 -22.77 -29.31
C ARG A 94 -12.23 -23.62 -29.12
N LYS A 95 -11.27 -23.57 -30.06
CA LYS A 95 -9.98 -24.26 -29.92
C LYS A 95 -9.16 -23.65 -28.79
N LEU A 96 -9.16 -22.31 -28.67
CA LEU A 96 -8.51 -21.60 -27.58
C LEU A 96 -9.10 -21.99 -26.22
N CYS A 97 -10.42 -21.88 -26.04
CA CYS A 97 -11.11 -22.19 -24.79
C CYS A 97 -10.89 -23.65 -24.35
N LYS A 98 -10.87 -24.61 -25.30
CA LYS A 98 -10.48 -26.00 -25.01
C LYS A 98 -9.05 -26.12 -24.47
N LYS A 99 -8.08 -25.40 -25.06
CA LYS A 99 -6.68 -25.44 -24.61
C LYS A 99 -6.48 -24.81 -23.24
N VAL A 100 -7.21 -23.74 -22.94
CA VAL A 100 -7.15 -23.08 -21.63
C VAL A 100 -8.12 -23.69 -20.59
N LYS A 101 -8.85 -24.74 -20.97
CA LYS A 101 -9.82 -25.46 -20.13
C LYS A 101 -10.95 -24.57 -19.58
N VAL A 102 -11.45 -23.66 -20.40
CA VAL A 102 -12.57 -22.77 -20.05
C VAL A 102 -13.81 -23.17 -20.85
N ASP A 103 -14.95 -23.31 -20.17
CA ASP A 103 -16.24 -23.63 -20.79
C ASP A 103 -17.34 -22.68 -20.28
N PRO A 104 -17.51 -21.50 -20.91
CA PRO A 104 -18.56 -20.57 -20.53
C PRO A 104 -19.96 -21.12 -20.81
N GLY A 105 -20.11 -22.20 -21.59
CA GLY A 105 -21.38 -22.86 -21.84
C GLY A 105 -21.92 -23.63 -20.64
N SER A 106 -21.03 -24.02 -19.71
CA SER A 106 -21.38 -24.67 -18.44
C SER A 106 -21.91 -23.70 -17.38
N LYS A 107 -21.61 -22.39 -17.52
CA LYS A 107 -22.03 -21.36 -16.58
C LYS A 107 -23.46 -20.88 -16.92
N PRO A 108 -24.36 -20.70 -15.94
CA PRO A 108 -25.74 -20.24 -16.20
C PRO A 108 -25.82 -18.91 -16.96
N ALA A 109 -24.84 -18.03 -16.75
CA ALA A 109 -24.77 -16.72 -17.38
C ALA A 109 -24.24 -16.76 -18.84
N GLY A 110 -23.72 -17.91 -19.30
CA GLY A 110 -23.14 -18.05 -20.64
C GLY A 110 -21.80 -17.33 -20.84
N PHE A 111 -21.17 -16.87 -19.75
CA PHE A 111 -19.86 -16.24 -19.75
C PHE A 111 -19.12 -16.52 -18.44
N GLU A 112 -17.81 -16.33 -18.45
CA GLU A 112 -16.94 -16.41 -17.28
C GLU A 112 -15.86 -15.33 -17.38
N ILE A 113 -15.44 -14.75 -16.25
CA ILE A 113 -14.42 -13.71 -16.21
C ILE A 113 -13.24 -14.24 -15.39
N LEU A 114 -12.08 -14.39 -16.04
CA LEU A 114 -10.89 -14.92 -15.41
C LEU A 114 -9.78 -13.87 -15.39
N HIS A 115 -9.04 -13.83 -14.29
CA HIS A 115 -7.89 -12.96 -14.13
C HIS A 115 -6.60 -13.75 -14.25
N TYR A 116 -5.66 -13.19 -15.00
CA TYR A 116 -4.31 -13.69 -15.19
C TYR A 116 -3.33 -12.65 -14.69
N LYS A 117 -2.36 -13.12 -13.90
CA LYS A 117 -1.30 -12.29 -13.33
C LYS A 117 0.05 -12.91 -13.68
N ASP A 118 0.97 -12.09 -14.17
CA ASP A 118 2.34 -12.48 -14.50
C ASP A 118 2.44 -13.70 -15.44
N GLY A 119 1.48 -13.81 -16.36
CA GLY A 119 1.42 -14.85 -17.38
C GLY A 119 0.71 -16.14 -16.97
N THR A 120 0.28 -16.25 -15.71
CA THR A 120 -0.43 -17.43 -15.18
C THR A 120 -1.84 -17.10 -14.74
N PHE A 121 -2.71 -18.11 -14.69
CA PHE A 121 -4.02 -17.97 -14.06
C PHE A 121 -3.86 -17.55 -12.59
N HIS A 122 -4.60 -16.51 -12.18
CA HIS A 122 -4.58 -16.00 -10.83
C HIS A 122 -5.87 -16.35 -10.09
N THR A 123 -7.03 -15.93 -10.60
CA THR A 123 -8.31 -16.19 -9.96
C THR A 123 -9.51 -16.00 -10.90
N GLU A 124 -10.65 -16.61 -10.58
CA GLU A 124 -11.94 -16.27 -11.18
C GLU A 124 -12.46 -14.98 -10.55
N TYR A 125 -12.95 -14.05 -11.38
CA TYR A 125 -13.50 -12.80 -10.86
C TYR A 125 -14.86 -13.06 -10.21
N SER A 126 -14.88 -13.06 -8.87
CA SER A 126 -16.05 -13.37 -8.05
C SER A 126 -16.71 -12.15 -7.38
N ARG A 127 -16.19 -10.94 -7.62
CA ARG A 127 -16.71 -9.70 -7.02
C ARG A 127 -17.92 -9.16 -7.81
N PRO A 128 -18.71 -8.23 -7.26
CA PRO A 128 -19.82 -7.60 -7.96
C PRO A 128 -19.39 -7.00 -9.30
N ALA A 129 -20.09 -7.32 -10.39
CA ALA A 129 -19.76 -6.81 -11.73
C ALA A 129 -20.14 -5.32 -11.89
N THR A 130 -19.39 -4.44 -11.23
CA THR A 130 -19.52 -2.99 -11.27
C THR A 130 -18.20 -2.34 -11.69
N LEU A 131 -18.27 -1.12 -12.23
CA LEU A 131 -17.09 -0.37 -12.67
C LEU A 131 -16.10 -0.21 -11.51
N LYS A 132 -16.61 0.18 -10.34
CA LYS A 132 -15.81 0.42 -9.13
C LYS A 132 -15.09 -0.84 -8.66
N SER A 133 -15.81 -1.97 -8.58
CA SER A 133 -15.25 -3.24 -8.13
C SER A 133 -14.17 -3.77 -9.06
N MET A 134 -14.43 -3.76 -10.37
CA MET A 134 -13.49 -4.23 -11.37
C MET A 134 -12.24 -3.35 -11.46
N VAL A 135 -12.40 -2.03 -11.38
CA VAL A 135 -11.27 -1.09 -11.34
C VAL A 135 -10.43 -1.29 -10.08
N ALA A 136 -11.06 -1.42 -8.91
CA ALA A 136 -10.34 -1.67 -7.66
C ALA A 136 -9.57 -3.00 -7.69
N PHE A 137 -10.22 -4.06 -8.18
CA PHE A 137 -9.58 -5.35 -8.38
C PHE A 137 -8.39 -5.27 -9.34
N LEU A 138 -8.51 -4.58 -10.48
CA LEU A 138 -7.39 -4.44 -11.41
C LEU A 138 -6.25 -3.58 -10.88
N LYS A 139 -6.51 -2.64 -9.96
CA LYS A 139 -5.45 -1.87 -9.29
C LYS A 139 -4.70 -2.67 -8.23
N ASP A 140 -5.40 -3.54 -7.51
CA ASP A 140 -4.83 -4.44 -6.51
C ASP A 140 -5.51 -5.83 -6.58
N PRO A 141 -5.07 -6.71 -7.50
CA PRO A 141 -5.72 -8.01 -7.71
C PRO A 141 -5.65 -8.93 -6.49
N THR A 142 -4.63 -8.71 -5.65
CA THR A 142 -4.39 -9.44 -4.40
C THR A 142 -5.06 -8.79 -3.19
N GLY A 143 -5.58 -7.58 -3.35
CA GLY A 143 -6.24 -6.83 -2.30
C GLY A 143 -7.58 -7.46 -1.92
N ALA A 144 -8.09 -7.11 -0.74
CA ALA A 144 -9.44 -7.49 -0.34
C ALA A 144 -10.50 -6.85 -1.27
N PRO A 145 -11.73 -7.39 -1.31
CA PRO A 145 -12.89 -6.67 -1.86
C PRO A 145 -13.06 -5.29 -1.24
N LEU A 146 -13.84 -4.44 -1.90
CA LEU A 146 -14.17 -3.13 -1.33
C LEU A 146 -14.96 -3.33 -0.03
N TRP A 147 -14.83 -2.39 0.90
CA TRP A 147 -15.41 -2.56 2.23
C TRP A 147 -16.94 -2.64 2.19
N GLU A 148 -17.55 -1.82 1.34
CA GLU A 148 -18.98 -1.84 0.98
C GLU A 148 -19.48 -3.15 0.35
N GLU A 149 -18.57 -3.98 -0.16
CA GLU A 149 -18.89 -5.29 -0.72
C GLU A 149 -18.75 -6.40 0.31
N ASN A 150 -18.23 -6.10 1.51
CA ASN A 150 -18.07 -7.10 2.56
C ASN A 150 -19.45 -7.44 3.17
N PRO A 151 -19.89 -8.71 3.13
CA PRO A 151 -21.14 -9.12 3.75
C PRO A 151 -21.23 -8.83 5.25
N GLU A 152 -20.09 -8.81 5.95
CA GLU A 152 -20.00 -8.49 7.38
C GLU A 152 -20.25 -6.99 7.66
N ALA A 153 -20.10 -6.13 6.65
CA ALA A 153 -20.31 -4.69 6.77
C ALA A 153 -21.76 -4.25 6.50
N LYS A 154 -22.72 -5.19 6.41
CA LYS A 154 -24.13 -4.90 6.08
C LYS A 154 -24.82 -3.86 6.98
N ASP A 155 -24.35 -3.72 8.22
CA ASP A 155 -24.92 -2.80 9.21
C ASP A 155 -24.21 -1.42 9.21
N VAL A 156 -23.16 -1.26 8.40
CA VAL A 156 -22.49 0.01 8.14
C VAL A 156 -23.15 0.71 6.95
N VAL A 157 -23.47 1.99 7.11
CA VAL A 157 -23.97 2.83 6.01
C VAL A 157 -22.81 3.30 5.15
N HIS A 158 -22.70 2.82 3.92
CA HIS A 158 -21.64 3.23 3.00
C HIS A 158 -22.02 4.51 2.23
N ILE A 159 -21.21 5.57 2.40
CA ILE A 159 -21.38 6.86 1.73
C ILE A 159 -20.44 6.90 0.51
N GLU A 160 -21.02 6.78 -0.68
CA GLU A 160 -20.25 6.64 -1.92
C GLU A 160 -20.49 7.74 -2.96
N THR A 161 -21.65 8.40 -2.91
CA THR A 161 -22.07 9.37 -3.93
C THR A 161 -22.70 10.60 -3.28
N GLU A 162 -22.75 11.70 -4.02
CA GLU A 162 -23.40 12.93 -3.58
C GLU A 162 -24.88 12.74 -3.20
N LYS A 163 -25.61 11.86 -3.90
CA LYS A 163 -27.00 11.52 -3.55
C LYS A 163 -27.11 10.84 -2.19
N VAL A 164 -26.17 9.93 -1.89
CA VAL A 164 -26.08 9.29 -0.57
C VAL A 164 -25.64 10.31 0.48
N SER A 165 -24.79 11.28 0.12
CA SER A 165 -24.42 12.41 1.00
C SER A 165 -25.63 13.29 1.35
N ILE A 166 -26.57 13.55 0.43
CA ILE A 166 -27.81 14.30 0.74
C ILE A 166 -28.71 13.52 1.71
N SER A 167 -28.94 12.23 1.46
CA SER A 167 -29.77 11.41 2.36
C SER A 167 -29.11 11.21 3.72
N PHE A 168 -27.78 11.09 3.75
CA PHE A 168 -26.97 11.05 4.94
C PHE A 168 -27.05 12.37 5.73
N ARG A 169 -26.94 13.52 5.06
CA ARG A 169 -27.12 14.84 5.70
C ARG A 169 -28.47 14.96 6.39
N ARG A 170 -29.54 14.43 5.80
CA ARG A 170 -30.85 14.37 6.49
C ARG A 170 -30.80 13.50 7.76
N ARG A 171 -30.13 12.34 7.70
CA ARG A 171 -29.97 11.45 8.86
C ARG A 171 -29.18 12.09 10.00
N LEU A 172 -28.16 12.91 9.69
CA LEU A 172 -27.42 13.67 10.70
C LEU A 172 -28.36 14.47 11.62
N TRP A 173 -29.45 15.04 11.07
CA TRP A 173 -30.43 15.83 11.82
C TRP A 173 -31.41 15.00 12.67
N THR A 174 -31.66 13.75 12.31
CA THR A 174 -32.70 12.91 12.93
C THR A 174 -32.14 11.83 13.84
N GLU A 175 -30.91 11.36 13.57
CA GLU A 175 -30.31 10.19 14.20
C GLU A 175 -28.90 10.53 14.70
N ILE A 176 -28.49 9.89 15.80
CA ILE A 176 -27.10 9.98 16.27
C ILE A 176 -26.24 9.18 15.30
N THR A 177 -25.25 9.85 14.72
CA THR A 177 -24.47 9.31 13.61
C THR A 177 -22.99 9.36 13.94
N PHE A 178 -22.27 8.28 13.61
CA PHE A 178 -20.85 8.13 13.88
C PHE A 178 -20.08 7.77 12.60
N PRO A 179 -19.66 8.76 11.78
CA PRO A 179 -18.94 8.48 10.55
C PRO A 179 -17.47 8.11 10.76
N LEU A 180 -17.01 7.10 10.01
CA LEU A 180 -15.61 6.77 9.78
C LEU A 180 -15.18 7.25 8.40
N VAL A 181 -14.28 8.22 8.40
CA VAL A 181 -13.65 8.81 7.23
C VAL A 181 -12.34 8.05 6.96
N PHE A 182 -12.23 7.35 5.83
CA PHE A 182 -11.11 6.43 5.58
C PHE A 182 -10.57 6.46 4.14
N ALA A 183 -9.36 5.93 3.97
CA ALA A 183 -8.73 5.71 2.67
C ALA A 183 -8.42 4.22 2.44
N TRP A 184 -8.55 3.74 1.20
CA TRP A 184 -8.36 2.33 0.85
C TRP A 184 -6.90 1.85 0.96
N TRP A 185 -5.93 2.75 0.86
CA TRP A 185 -4.50 2.46 1.02
C TRP A 185 -4.02 2.59 2.49
N CYS A 186 -4.87 3.08 3.39
CA CYS A 186 -4.51 3.32 4.78
C CYS A 186 -4.54 2.03 5.61
N GLY A 187 -3.36 1.58 6.07
CA GLY A 187 -3.23 0.32 6.83
C GLY A 187 -3.94 0.34 8.19
N VAL A 188 -3.96 1.48 8.89
CA VAL A 188 -4.72 1.63 10.15
C VAL A 188 -6.22 1.51 9.88
N CYS A 189 -6.71 2.11 8.79
CA CYS A 189 -8.10 2.06 8.37
C CYS A 189 -8.56 0.61 8.14
N LYS A 190 -7.75 -0.19 7.42
CA LYS A 190 -8.03 -1.62 7.20
C LYS A 190 -8.18 -2.40 8.50
N ARG A 191 -7.40 -2.08 9.54
CA ARG A 191 -7.53 -2.72 10.87
C ARG A 191 -8.77 -2.27 11.64
N MET A 192 -9.16 -1.01 11.51
CA MET A 192 -10.34 -0.47 12.19
C MET A 192 -11.67 -0.88 11.55
N GLN A 193 -11.69 -1.18 10.25
CA GLN A 193 -12.90 -1.60 9.53
C GLN A 193 -13.65 -2.77 10.20
N PRO A 194 -13.04 -3.92 10.55
CA PRO A 194 -13.77 -5.02 11.20
C PRO A 194 -14.32 -4.63 12.58
N ILE A 195 -13.55 -3.85 13.35
CA ILE A 195 -13.95 -3.34 14.67
C ILE A 195 -15.18 -2.43 14.55
N PHE A 196 -15.18 -1.57 13.53
CA PHE A 196 -16.27 -0.66 13.23
C PHE A 196 -17.54 -1.38 12.75
N GLN A 197 -17.40 -2.42 11.93
CA GLN A 197 -18.52 -3.29 11.49
C GLN A 197 -19.17 -3.99 12.68
N GLN A 198 -18.35 -4.55 13.57
CA GLN A 198 -18.84 -5.17 14.80
C GLN A 198 -19.57 -4.16 15.67
N THR A 199 -19.01 -2.96 15.86
CA THR A 199 -19.67 -1.88 16.61
C THR A 199 -21.01 -1.51 15.99
N ALA A 200 -21.09 -1.42 14.66
CA ALA A 200 -22.33 -1.08 13.94
C ALA A 200 -23.41 -2.14 14.15
N THR A 201 -23.00 -3.40 14.23
CA THR A 201 -23.89 -4.54 14.51
C THR A 201 -24.38 -4.51 15.96
N GLU A 202 -23.48 -4.30 16.92
CA GLU A 202 -23.80 -4.27 18.36
C GLU A 202 -24.68 -3.06 18.75
N THR A 203 -24.56 -1.96 18.03
CA THR A 203 -25.27 -0.70 18.31
C THR A 203 -26.44 -0.41 17.37
N LYS A 204 -26.79 -1.38 16.53
CA LYS A 204 -27.84 -1.26 15.53
C LYS A 204 -29.16 -0.79 16.16
N GLY A 205 -29.77 0.21 15.52
CA GLY A 205 -31.03 0.82 15.97
C GLY A 205 -30.88 1.92 17.03
N LYS A 206 -29.68 2.12 17.60
CA LYS A 206 -29.39 3.27 18.48
C LYS A 206 -28.50 4.32 17.80
N TYR A 207 -27.51 3.86 17.06
CA TYR A 207 -26.56 4.72 16.35
C TYR A 207 -26.47 4.34 14.88
N VAL A 208 -26.21 5.32 14.02
CA VAL A 208 -25.92 5.13 12.60
C VAL A 208 -24.42 5.20 12.39
N LEU A 209 -23.77 4.06 12.18
CA LEU A 209 -22.35 4.03 11.82
C LEU A 209 -22.21 4.09 10.30
N ALA A 210 -21.43 5.07 9.82
CA ALA A 210 -21.30 5.32 8.39
C ALA A 210 -19.85 5.28 7.93
N GLY A 211 -19.54 4.55 6.87
CA GLY A 211 -18.21 4.50 6.26
C GLY A 211 -18.15 5.43 5.03
N MET A 212 -17.19 6.36 5.01
CA MET A 212 -16.98 7.28 3.89
C MET A 212 -15.57 7.10 3.32
N ASN A 213 -15.48 6.69 2.04
CA ASN A 213 -14.22 6.54 1.31
C ASN A 213 -13.86 7.86 0.62
N VAL A 214 -12.69 8.39 0.92
CA VAL A 214 -12.38 9.82 0.75
C VAL A 214 -11.73 10.16 -0.60
N HIS A 215 -11.76 9.21 -1.54
CA HIS A 215 -11.12 9.37 -2.85
C HIS A 215 -11.83 10.36 -3.81
N PRO A 216 -13.17 10.47 -3.86
CA PRO A 216 -13.79 11.42 -4.81
C PRO A 216 -13.62 12.88 -4.35
N ALA A 217 -13.26 13.78 -5.27
CA ALA A 217 -13.12 15.23 -5.02
C ALA A 217 -14.43 15.86 -4.50
N GLU A 218 -15.56 15.22 -4.82
CA GLU A 218 -16.91 15.53 -4.33
C GLU A 218 -17.00 15.59 -2.79
N PHE A 219 -16.06 14.95 -2.07
CA PHE A 219 -16.03 14.92 -0.62
C PHE A 219 -15.07 15.94 0.02
N ASP A 220 -14.39 16.79 -0.76
CA ASP A 220 -13.44 17.77 -0.21
C ASP A 220 -14.13 18.80 0.70
N GLY A 221 -15.35 19.24 0.36
CA GLY A 221 -16.15 20.11 1.24
C GLY A 221 -16.48 19.45 2.58
N LEU A 222 -16.83 18.16 2.58
CA LEU A 222 -17.13 17.40 3.79
C LEU A 222 -15.89 17.17 4.66
N LYS A 223 -14.71 16.98 4.05
CA LYS A 223 -13.45 16.88 4.80
C LYS A 223 -13.16 18.15 5.58
N GLN A 224 -13.38 19.30 4.97
CA GLN A 224 -13.17 20.60 5.62
C GLN A 224 -14.21 20.84 6.71
N GLU A 225 -15.49 20.58 6.43
CA GLU A 225 -16.60 20.70 7.40
C GLU A 225 -16.36 19.81 8.63
N PHE A 226 -15.89 18.59 8.42
CA PHE A 226 -15.63 17.62 9.49
C PHE A 226 -14.22 17.75 10.08
N ASN A 227 -13.45 18.77 9.71
CA ASN A 227 -12.07 19.00 10.19
C ASN A 227 -11.16 17.76 10.10
N VAL A 228 -11.26 17.01 9.00
CA VAL A 228 -10.52 15.77 8.77
C VAL A 228 -9.06 16.11 8.44
N LYS A 229 -8.15 15.82 9.37
CA LYS A 229 -6.70 16.07 9.22
C LYS A 229 -5.89 14.84 8.80
N GLY A 230 -6.51 13.66 8.83
CA GLY A 230 -5.85 12.40 8.53
C GLY A 230 -6.82 11.22 8.49
N TYR A 231 -6.29 10.01 8.27
CA TYR A 231 -7.09 8.80 8.19
C TYR A 231 -6.55 7.70 9.12
N PRO A 232 -7.42 6.93 9.77
CA PRO A 232 -8.88 7.12 9.83
C PRO A 232 -9.25 8.33 10.70
N THR A 233 -10.39 8.97 10.43
CA THR A 233 -10.99 9.97 11.33
C THR A 233 -12.42 9.55 11.67
N PHE A 234 -12.72 9.44 12.96
CA PHE A 234 -14.07 9.17 13.46
C PHE A 234 -14.71 10.49 13.87
N CYS A 235 -15.97 10.68 13.50
CA CYS A 235 -16.73 11.89 13.83
C CYS A 235 -18.01 11.49 14.57
N TYR A 236 -18.39 12.23 15.60
CA TYR A 236 -19.65 12.03 16.30
C TYR A 236 -20.59 13.20 16.03
N PHE A 237 -21.79 12.86 15.54
CA PHE A 237 -22.85 13.79 15.22
C PHE A 237 -24.10 13.50 16.03
N GLU A 238 -24.69 14.56 16.55
CA GLU A 238 -26.00 14.52 17.19
C GLU A 238 -26.80 15.75 16.77
N LYS A 239 -28.05 15.55 16.34
CA LYS A 239 -28.98 16.63 15.91
C LYS A 239 -28.37 17.57 14.85
N GLY A 240 -27.66 17.00 13.89
CA GLY A 240 -27.04 17.69 12.76
C GLY A 240 -25.74 18.41 13.09
N LYS A 241 -25.28 18.37 14.35
CA LYS A 241 -24.07 19.07 14.78
C LYS A 241 -22.93 18.08 14.96
N PHE A 242 -21.78 18.43 14.39
CA PHE A 242 -20.51 17.81 14.75
C PHE A 242 -20.19 18.19 16.21
N LEU A 243 -19.90 17.19 17.04
CA LEU A 243 -19.55 17.42 18.45
C LEU A 243 -18.09 17.04 18.73
N HIS A 244 -17.71 15.79 18.47
CA HIS A 244 -16.43 15.24 18.92
C HIS A 244 -15.79 14.33 17.88
N HIS A 245 -14.45 14.32 17.84
CA HIS A 245 -13.69 13.25 17.24
C HIS A 245 -13.48 12.12 18.23
N TYR A 246 -13.33 10.90 17.71
CA TYR A 246 -12.86 9.76 18.48
C TYR A 246 -11.43 9.39 18.07
N GLU A 247 -10.49 9.43 19.01
CA GLU A 247 -9.05 9.31 18.72
C GLU A 247 -8.40 8.00 19.21
N ASN A 248 -9.19 7.05 19.77
CA ASN A 248 -8.65 5.78 20.22
C ASN A 248 -8.58 4.74 19.09
N TYR A 249 -7.48 4.74 18.34
CA TYR A 249 -7.23 3.80 17.24
C TYR A 249 -6.78 2.39 17.68
N GLY A 250 -6.67 2.14 18.99
CA GLY A 250 -6.44 0.82 19.58
C GLY A 250 -7.68 0.20 20.21
N ALA A 251 -8.83 0.86 20.06
CA ALA A 251 -10.10 0.47 20.66
C ALA A 251 -10.65 -0.83 20.11
N THR A 252 -11.32 -1.60 20.97
CA THR A 252 -12.20 -2.70 20.60
C THR A 252 -13.60 -2.20 20.23
N ALA A 253 -14.44 -3.06 19.66
CA ALA A 253 -15.82 -2.70 19.31
C ALA A 253 -16.62 -2.25 20.54
N LYS A 254 -16.39 -2.94 21.67
CA LYS A 254 -16.96 -2.59 22.96
C LYS A 254 -16.54 -1.19 23.42
N ASP A 255 -15.26 -0.84 23.30
CA ASP A 255 -14.76 0.49 23.70
C ASP A 255 -15.43 1.60 22.90
N ILE A 256 -15.65 1.39 21.59
CA ILE A 256 -16.37 2.35 20.75
C ILE A 256 -17.86 2.40 21.16
N ALA A 257 -18.50 1.25 21.35
CA ALA A 257 -19.91 1.16 21.74
C ALA A 257 -20.18 1.81 23.12
N ASP A 258 -19.27 1.64 24.07
CA ASP A 258 -19.36 2.26 25.40
C ASP A 258 -19.10 3.77 25.32
N TRP A 259 -18.14 4.21 24.51
CA TRP A 259 -17.92 5.64 24.27
C TRP A 259 -19.12 6.31 23.60
N LEU A 260 -19.81 5.65 22.66
CA LEU A 260 -21.02 6.19 22.03
C LEU A 260 -22.16 6.47 23.02
N LYS A 261 -22.22 5.77 24.16
CA LYS A 261 -23.22 6.02 25.22
C LYS A 261 -22.93 7.29 26.01
N ASN A 262 -21.67 7.70 26.10
CA ASN A 262 -21.24 8.91 26.80
C ASN A 262 -20.05 9.54 26.05
N PRO A 263 -20.32 10.21 24.91
CA PRO A 263 -19.28 10.77 24.09
C PRO A 263 -18.63 11.95 24.83
N GLN A 264 -17.32 11.88 24.98
CA GLN A 264 -16.52 12.94 25.60
C GLN A 264 -15.63 13.58 24.55
N PRO A 265 -15.31 14.88 24.65
CA PRO A 265 -14.33 15.50 23.78
C PRO A 265 -13.02 14.72 23.83
N PRO A 266 -12.24 14.71 22.73
CA PRO A 266 -10.88 14.19 22.78
C PRO A 266 -10.20 14.81 23.98
N GLN A 267 -9.72 13.98 24.91
CA GLN A 267 -8.96 14.53 26.02
C GLN A 267 -7.80 15.30 25.41
N PRO A 268 -7.55 16.56 25.83
CA PRO A 268 -6.35 17.25 25.41
C PRO A 268 -5.23 16.27 25.74
N LYS A 269 -4.45 15.88 24.72
CA LYS A 269 -3.29 15.02 24.95
C LYS A 269 -2.54 15.71 26.06
N THR A 270 -2.52 15.09 27.24
CA THR A 270 -1.74 15.62 28.36
C THR A 270 -0.39 15.93 27.75
N PRO A 271 0.09 17.19 27.80
CA PRO A 271 1.40 17.51 27.27
C PRO A 271 2.32 16.47 27.87
N GLU A 272 2.82 15.56 27.05
CA GLU A 272 3.73 14.55 27.55
C GLU A 272 4.90 15.37 28.06
N VAL A 273 5.08 15.36 29.38
CA VAL A 273 6.20 16.05 30.03
C VAL A 273 7.43 15.58 29.27
N PRO A 274 8.20 16.51 28.65
CA PRO A 274 9.40 16.16 27.93
C PRO A 274 10.23 15.20 28.77
N TRP A 275 10.83 14.18 28.16
CA TRP A 275 11.61 13.20 28.94
C TRP A 275 12.75 13.89 29.73
N SER A 276 13.23 15.04 29.25
CA SER A 276 14.15 15.94 29.96
C SER A 276 13.66 16.49 31.28
N GLU A 277 12.35 16.60 31.46
CA GLU A 277 11.68 17.08 32.68
C GLU A 277 11.16 15.94 33.55
N SER A 278 11.37 14.68 33.12
CA SER A 278 11.04 13.51 33.95
C SER A 278 12.14 13.25 34.97
N ASP A 279 11.73 12.81 36.17
CA ASP A 279 12.63 12.47 37.26
C ASP A 279 13.39 11.17 36.88
N SER A 280 14.52 11.34 36.19
CA SER A 280 15.30 10.26 35.60
C SER A 280 16.77 10.42 35.97
N ALA A 281 17.45 9.30 36.23
CA ALA A 281 18.87 9.28 36.55
C ALA A 281 19.79 9.60 35.35
N VAL A 282 19.22 10.02 34.21
CA VAL A 282 19.95 10.38 32.99
C VAL A 282 20.12 11.88 32.94
N PHE A 283 21.35 12.35 32.75
CA PHE A 283 21.61 13.78 32.60
C PHE A 283 21.14 14.27 31.22
N HIS A 284 20.31 15.30 31.20
CA HIS A 284 19.87 15.92 29.95
C HIS A 284 20.78 17.10 29.62
N LEU A 285 21.50 16.97 28.51
CA LEU A 285 22.47 17.95 28.05
C LEU A 285 21.83 18.91 27.07
N THR A 286 22.31 20.14 27.12
CA THR A 286 21.95 21.27 26.27
C THR A 286 23.13 21.66 25.40
N ASP A 287 22.94 22.58 24.46
CA ASP A 287 24.05 23.11 23.65
C ASP A 287 25.11 23.81 24.53
N GLU A 288 24.70 24.39 25.66
CA GLU A 288 25.56 25.11 26.60
C GLU A 288 26.23 24.19 27.64
N SER A 289 25.51 23.16 28.11
CA SER A 289 26.01 22.28 29.18
C SER A 289 26.85 21.11 28.70
N PHE A 290 26.83 20.80 27.40
CA PHE A 290 27.46 19.60 26.84
C PHE A 290 28.97 19.55 27.09
N ASP A 291 29.70 20.61 26.77
CA ASP A 291 31.15 20.62 26.92
C ASP A 291 31.55 20.56 28.40
N GLY A 292 30.91 21.38 29.26
CA GLY A 292 31.13 21.37 30.71
C GLY A 292 30.90 19.99 31.33
N PHE A 293 29.87 19.28 30.90
CA PHE A 293 29.59 17.91 31.34
C PHE A 293 30.71 16.93 30.98
N LEU A 294 31.28 17.03 29.78
CA LEU A 294 32.44 16.22 29.37
C LEU A 294 33.73 16.62 30.10
N GLU A 295 33.80 17.83 30.65
CA GLU A 295 34.91 18.25 31.51
C GLU A 295 34.85 17.59 32.88
N GLU A 296 33.65 17.53 33.46
CA GLU A 296 33.40 16.97 34.79
C GLU A 296 33.43 15.44 34.80
N HIS A 297 33.01 14.81 33.69
CA HIS A 297 32.90 13.36 33.59
C HIS A 297 33.89 12.78 32.56
N PRO A 298 34.96 12.10 33.03
CA PRO A 298 35.98 11.53 32.15
C PRO A 298 35.47 10.48 31.16
N SER A 299 34.35 9.81 31.47
CA SER A 299 33.74 8.77 30.66
C SER A 299 32.22 8.93 30.64
N ALA A 300 31.63 9.11 29.46
CA ALA A 300 30.20 9.34 29.30
C ALA A 300 29.63 8.58 28.10
N LEU A 301 28.48 7.93 28.30
CA LEU A 301 27.67 7.39 27.20
C LEU A 301 26.50 8.32 26.94
N ILE A 302 26.46 8.92 25.75
CA ILE A 302 25.51 9.96 25.41
C ILE A 302 24.56 9.49 24.30
N MET A 303 23.25 9.55 24.58
CA MET A 303 22.19 9.28 23.61
C MET A 303 21.71 10.56 22.93
N PHE A 304 21.87 10.63 21.62
CA PHE A 304 21.32 11.68 20.77
C PHE A 304 19.95 11.24 20.25
N TYR A 305 18.90 11.96 20.64
CA TYR A 305 17.51 11.59 20.36
C TYR A 305 16.68 12.77 19.84
N CYS A 306 15.41 12.48 19.55
CA CYS A 306 14.42 13.42 19.06
C CYS A 306 13.09 13.19 19.81
N GLY A 307 12.53 14.22 20.45
CA GLY A 307 11.31 14.12 21.26
C GLY A 307 10.06 13.70 20.49
N PHE A 308 9.94 14.05 19.21
CA PHE A 308 8.80 13.68 18.35
C PHE A 308 8.99 12.36 17.61
N CYS A 309 10.15 11.71 17.75
CA CYS A 309 10.49 10.49 17.03
C CYS A 309 10.05 9.22 17.81
N ARG A 310 10.08 8.04 17.17
CA ARG A 310 9.76 6.73 17.81
C ARG A 310 10.83 6.26 18.81
N CYS A 311 11.45 7.16 19.56
CA CYS A 311 12.52 6.88 20.51
C CYS A 311 12.00 6.47 21.91
N LYS A 312 10.69 6.56 22.18
CA LYS A 312 10.09 6.22 23.48
C LYS A 312 10.49 4.87 24.07
N PRO A 313 10.56 3.76 23.29
CA PRO A 313 11.03 2.49 23.83
C PRO A 313 12.49 2.55 24.31
N TYR A 314 13.32 3.38 23.67
CA TYR A 314 14.73 3.54 24.01
C TYR A 314 14.94 4.39 25.27
N PHE A 315 14.04 5.32 25.59
CA PHE A 315 14.14 6.11 26.83
C PHE A 315 14.03 5.24 28.08
N LYS A 316 13.01 4.37 28.13
CA LYS A 316 12.81 3.40 29.24
C LYS A 316 13.99 2.45 29.38
N MET A 317 14.57 2.04 28.26
CA MET A 317 15.76 1.21 28.22
C MET A 317 16.97 1.95 28.76
N PHE A 318 17.14 3.22 28.34
CA PHE A 318 18.26 4.06 28.75
C PHE A 318 18.28 4.31 30.26
N THR A 319 17.11 4.58 30.83
CA THR A 319 16.93 4.75 32.28
C THR A 319 17.19 3.46 33.07
N LEU A 320 16.85 2.29 32.51
CA LEU A 320 17.07 0.99 33.17
C LEU A 320 18.56 0.62 33.25
N TYR A 321 19.42 1.18 32.39
CA TYR A 321 20.87 0.94 32.46
C TYR A 321 21.52 1.50 33.72
N MET A 322 20.92 2.52 34.34
CA MET A 322 21.49 3.17 35.52
C MET A 322 21.66 2.23 36.71
N SER A 323 20.77 1.24 36.85
CA SER A 323 20.87 0.24 37.93
C SER A 323 21.96 -0.81 37.70
N VAL A 324 22.49 -0.92 36.48
CA VAL A 324 23.55 -1.88 36.12
C VAL A 324 24.92 -1.19 36.11
N TRP A 325 24.95 0.10 35.75
CA TRP A 325 26.19 0.89 35.65
C TRP A 325 26.79 1.33 36.99
N SER A 326 26.09 1.22 38.11
CA SER A 326 26.62 1.63 39.42
C SER A 326 27.93 0.92 39.85
N GLN A 327 28.46 -0.01 39.05
CA GLN A 327 29.71 -0.73 39.24
C GLN A 327 30.86 -0.33 38.29
N THR A 328 30.66 0.61 37.34
CA THR A 328 31.70 1.06 36.38
C THR A 328 31.88 2.59 36.36
N PRO A 329 33.09 3.11 36.08
CA PRO A 329 33.36 4.54 36.06
C PRO A 329 32.86 5.18 34.76
N GLY A 330 31.58 5.55 34.72
CA GLY A 330 31.00 6.31 33.61
C GLY A 330 29.61 6.86 33.92
N VAL A 331 29.19 7.88 33.18
CA VAL A 331 27.87 8.54 33.35
C VAL A 331 27.01 8.39 32.10
N LEU A 332 25.68 8.35 32.29
CA LEU A 332 24.72 8.30 31.19
C LEU A 332 24.10 9.68 31.00
N ALA A 333 24.11 10.15 29.76
CA ALA A 333 23.50 11.41 29.39
C ALA A 333 22.70 11.29 28.10
N ALA A 334 21.81 12.25 27.86
CA ALA A 334 21.01 12.32 26.65
C ALA A 334 20.87 13.76 26.18
N VAL A 335 20.75 13.95 24.87
CA VAL A 335 20.56 15.27 24.24
C VAL A 335 19.47 15.15 23.18
N ASP A 336 18.46 16.03 23.28
CA ASP A 336 17.45 16.17 22.23
C ASP A 336 18.01 17.08 21.13
N THR A 337 18.45 16.48 20.02
CA THR A 337 19.06 17.24 18.92
C THR A 337 18.04 17.92 18.01
N THR A 338 16.73 17.77 18.27
CA THR A 338 15.70 18.58 17.60
C THR A 338 15.59 19.96 18.23
N ILE A 339 15.95 20.06 19.51
CA ILE A 339 16.02 21.30 20.29
C ILE A 339 17.46 21.85 20.22
N HIS A 340 18.44 21.00 20.58
CA HIS A 340 19.86 21.35 20.69
C HIS A 340 20.61 20.99 19.41
N LYS A 341 20.45 21.85 18.40
CA LYS A 341 20.93 21.60 17.04
C LYS A 341 22.43 21.74 16.90
N ILE A 342 23.08 22.60 17.70
CA ILE A 342 24.53 22.86 17.60
C ILE A 342 25.31 21.58 17.91
N VAL A 343 24.95 20.91 19.01
CA VAL A 343 25.53 19.62 19.39
C VAL A 343 25.21 18.54 18.35
N GLY A 344 23.96 18.49 17.85
CA GLY A 344 23.57 17.53 16.80
C GLY A 344 24.37 17.66 15.51
N GLU A 345 24.60 18.89 15.05
CA GLU A 345 25.40 19.20 13.86
C GLU A 345 26.89 18.91 14.09
N ARG A 346 27.44 19.32 15.25
CA ARG A 346 28.85 19.09 15.63
C ARG A 346 29.23 17.62 15.56
N PHE A 347 28.37 16.74 16.07
CA PHE A 347 28.60 15.29 16.09
C PHE A 347 28.00 14.53 14.90
N LYS A 348 27.54 15.26 13.87
CA LYS A 348 27.03 14.71 12.61
C LYS A 348 25.95 13.65 12.80
N ILE A 349 24.99 13.92 13.68
CA ILE A 349 23.90 12.99 13.97
C ILE A 349 22.94 12.91 12.78
N SER A 350 22.95 11.78 12.08
CA SER A 350 22.13 11.53 10.88
C SER A 350 20.96 10.57 11.09
N GLY A 351 20.83 10.00 12.30
CA GLY A 351 19.77 9.04 12.61
C GLY A 351 19.49 8.93 14.11
N PHE A 352 18.28 8.48 14.45
CA PHE A 352 17.80 8.44 15.84
C PHE A 352 17.32 7.03 16.26
N PRO A 353 17.57 6.64 17.53
CA PRO A 353 18.57 7.24 18.43
C PRO A 353 20.00 6.89 17.95
N THR A 354 20.95 7.79 18.18
CA THR A 354 22.39 7.51 18.01
C THR A 354 23.05 7.55 19.38
N VAL A 355 23.84 6.53 19.72
CA VAL A 355 24.59 6.48 20.99
C VAL A 355 26.06 6.64 20.69
N LYS A 356 26.74 7.55 21.39
CA LYS A 356 28.20 7.75 21.30
C LYS A 356 28.83 7.65 22.68
N TYR A 357 30.03 7.09 22.74
CA TYR A 357 30.84 7.02 23.95
C TYR A 357 31.97 8.05 23.87
N PHE A 358 32.09 8.82 24.95
CA PHE A 358 33.09 9.85 25.13
C PHE A 358 34.06 9.45 26.24
N GLU A 359 35.34 9.64 25.98
CA GLU A 359 36.40 9.44 26.96
C GLU A 359 37.38 10.60 26.87
N LYS A 360 37.68 11.25 28.01
CA LYS A 360 38.58 12.42 28.09
C LYS A 360 38.21 13.52 27.09
N ARG A 361 36.93 13.85 27.00
CA ARG A 361 36.34 14.86 26.08
C ARG A 361 36.37 14.51 24.59
N GLU A 362 36.92 13.36 24.21
CA GLU A 362 36.95 12.90 22.82
C GLU A 362 35.84 11.90 22.55
N GLU A 363 35.19 12.02 21.39
CA GLU A 363 34.34 10.95 20.87
C GLU A 363 35.24 9.74 20.53
N LYS A 364 35.15 8.67 21.30
CA LYS A 364 35.90 7.43 21.02
C LYS A 364 35.13 6.51 20.09
N TYR A 365 33.85 6.30 20.36
CA TYR A 365 33.06 5.31 19.64
C TYR A 365 31.66 5.82 19.29
N THR A 366 31.26 5.66 18.04
CA THR A 366 29.86 5.74 17.61
C THR A 366 29.28 4.33 17.59
N LEU A 367 28.16 4.12 18.27
CA LEU A 367 27.62 2.80 18.57
C LEU A 367 26.24 2.58 17.91
N PRO A 368 26.15 2.60 16.56
CA PRO A 368 24.87 2.56 15.85
C PRO A 368 24.17 1.19 15.90
N HIS A 369 24.94 0.14 16.20
CA HIS A 369 24.53 -1.26 16.28
C HIS A 369 23.99 -1.64 17.68
N LEU A 370 24.22 -0.79 18.68
CA LEU A 370 23.79 -1.02 20.05
C LEU A 370 22.35 -0.50 20.25
N ARG A 371 21.38 -1.34 19.86
CA ARG A 371 19.94 -1.00 19.93
C ARG A 371 19.14 -1.84 20.94
N THR A 372 19.79 -2.76 21.65
CA THR A 372 19.14 -3.66 22.61
C THR A 372 19.79 -3.55 23.98
N LYS A 373 19.05 -3.98 25.01
CA LYS A 373 19.49 -3.95 26.42
C LYS A 373 20.83 -4.63 26.57
N ASP A 374 20.86 -5.87 26.12
CA ASP A 374 21.92 -6.82 26.43
C ASP A 374 23.21 -6.46 25.69
N LYS A 375 23.11 -6.03 24.43
CA LYS A 375 24.27 -5.58 23.64
C LYS A 375 24.91 -4.32 24.20
N ILE A 376 24.10 -3.40 24.71
CA ILE A 376 24.61 -2.20 25.39
C ILE A 376 25.34 -2.64 26.65
N ILE A 377 24.70 -3.41 27.54
CA ILE A 377 25.32 -3.87 28.81
C ILE A 377 26.64 -4.62 28.56
N GLU A 378 26.65 -5.56 27.61
CA GLU A 378 27.85 -6.33 27.24
C GLU A 378 28.99 -5.41 26.79
N TRP A 379 28.69 -4.40 25.97
CA TRP A 379 29.69 -3.44 25.50
C TRP A 379 30.21 -2.54 26.62
N LEU A 380 29.39 -2.16 27.60
CA LEU A 380 29.81 -1.30 28.71
C LEU A 380 30.68 -2.04 29.73
N GLN A 381 30.49 -3.36 29.87
CA GLN A 381 31.36 -4.20 30.67
C GLN A 381 32.75 -4.38 30.06
N ASN A 382 32.87 -4.23 28.73
CA ASN A 382 34.13 -4.34 28.00
C ASN A 382 34.13 -3.40 26.78
N PRO A 383 34.39 -2.08 26.99
CA PRO A 383 34.34 -1.09 25.91
C PRO A 383 35.43 -1.37 24.88
N GLN A 384 35.04 -1.91 23.73
CA GLN A 384 35.93 -2.14 22.60
C GLN A 384 35.51 -1.31 21.41
N ALA A 385 36.48 -1.01 20.54
CA ALA A 385 36.18 -0.40 19.27
C ALA A 385 35.12 -1.23 18.54
N PRO A 386 34.06 -0.59 18.02
CA PRO A 386 33.10 -1.33 17.23
C PRO A 386 33.85 -1.96 16.06
N PRO A 387 33.50 -3.19 15.67
CA PRO A 387 34.15 -3.83 14.53
C PRO A 387 34.04 -2.87 13.33
N PRO A 388 35.13 -2.70 12.54
CA PRO A 388 35.06 -1.93 11.32
C PRO A 388 33.85 -2.37 10.50
N PRO A 389 33.18 -1.46 9.78
CA PRO A 389 32.12 -1.85 8.86
C PRO A 389 32.63 -3.01 8.01
N GLU A 390 31.92 -4.14 8.04
CA GLU A 390 32.34 -5.29 7.27
C GLU A 390 32.40 -4.87 5.80
N GLN A 391 33.58 -4.98 5.17
CA GLN A 391 33.70 -4.68 3.75
C GLN A 391 32.72 -5.55 2.98
N SER A 392 32.07 -4.96 1.97
CA SER A 392 31.22 -5.73 1.07
C SER A 392 32.04 -6.88 0.52
N TRP A 393 31.48 -8.09 0.51
CA TRP A 393 32.19 -9.26 0.00
C TRP A 393 32.53 -9.12 -1.50
N GLU A 394 31.90 -8.18 -2.21
CA GLU A 394 32.22 -7.76 -3.58
C GLU A 394 33.55 -7.03 -3.70
N GLU A 395 33.97 -6.35 -2.64
CA GLU A 395 35.24 -5.60 -2.57
C GLU A 395 36.38 -6.49 -2.06
N LYS A 396 36.06 -7.65 -1.48
CA LYS A 396 37.05 -8.62 -1.02
C LYS A 396 37.68 -9.31 -2.25
N PRO A 397 39.02 -9.34 -2.39
CA PRO A 397 39.67 -10.03 -3.50
C PRO A 397 39.25 -11.50 -3.53
N SER A 398 38.57 -11.93 -4.60
CA SER A 398 38.09 -13.30 -4.72
C SER A 398 38.18 -13.82 -6.16
N SER A 399 38.11 -15.14 -6.32
CA SER A 399 38.00 -15.80 -7.63
C SER A 399 36.58 -15.73 -8.21
N VAL A 400 35.64 -15.12 -7.49
CA VAL A 400 34.24 -14.98 -7.88
C VAL A 400 34.08 -13.72 -8.71
N SER A 401 33.60 -13.86 -9.94
CA SER A 401 33.22 -12.70 -10.76
C SER A 401 31.84 -12.19 -10.35
N HIS A 402 31.77 -10.94 -9.93
CA HIS A 402 30.51 -10.25 -9.60
C HIS A 402 29.92 -9.71 -10.90
N LEU A 403 28.74 -10.23 -11.26
CA LEU A 403 28.08 -9.92 -12.53
C LEU A 403 26.73 -9.25 -12.26
N GLY A 404 26.47 -8.15 -12.97
CA GLY A 404 25.19 -7.44 -13.00
C GLY A 404 24.33 -7.83 -14.21
N ALA A 405 23.17 -7.19 -14.37
CA ALA A 405 22.25 -7.50 -15.48
C ALA A 405 22.87 -7.24 -16.87
N GLU A 406 23.79 -6.28 -16.95
CA GLU A 406 24.39 -5.75 -18.18
C GLU A 406 25.46 -6.71 -18.74
N ASP A 407 26.26 -7.35 -17.88
CA ASP A 407 27.43 -8.14 -18.25
C ASP A 407 27.25 -9.65 -18.04
N PHE A 408 26.21 -10.08 -17.30
CA PHE A 408 25.95 -11.48 -16.99
C PHE A 408 25.94 -12.40 -18.22
N ARG A 409 25.21 -12.01 -19.28
CA ARG A 409 25.07 -12.83 -20.49
C ARG A 409 26.38 -12.97 -21.26
N GLU A 410 27.12 -11.89 -21.39
CA GLU A 410 28.40 -11.88 -22.11
C GLU A 410 29.50 -12.61 -21.33
N ALA A 411 29.50 -12.49 -20.00
CA ALA A 411 30.43 -13.20 -19.13
C ALA A 411 30.22 -14.73 -19.20
N LEU A 412 28.97 -15.20 -19.21
CA LEU A 412 28.68 -16.64 -19.29
C LEU A 412 29.02 -17.26 -20.65
N LYS A 413 28.86 -16.51 -21.76
CA LYS A 413 29.27 -16.99 -23.10
C LYS A 413 30.76 -17.34 -23.18
N LYS A 414 31.59 -16.67 -22.36
CA LYS A 414 33.05 -16.83 -22.34
C LYS A 414 33.53 -17.97 -21.43
N LYS A 415 32.62 -18.69 -20.75
CA LYS A 415 32.96 -19.75 -19.77
C LYS A 415 32.31 -21.08 -20.18
N LYS A 416 33.12 -22.14 -20.29
CA LYS A 416 32.64 -23.49 -20.66
C LYS A 416 31.72 -24.11 -19.59
N HIS A 417 32.06 -23.90 -18.32
CA HIS A 417 31.26 -24.30 -17.16
C HIS A 417 31.26 -23.15 -16.16
N ALA A 418 30.10 -22.84 -15.59
CA ALA A 418 29.94 -21.77 -14.60
C ALA A 418 28.98 -22.23 -13.50
N LEU A 419 29.40 -22.04 -12.24
CA LEU A 419 28.53 -22.14 -11.09
C LEU A 419 28.16 -20.73 -10.66
N VAL A 420 26.88 -20.40 -10.72
CA VAL A 420 26.38 -19.04 -10.46
C VAL A 420 25.58 -19.03 -9.18
N MET A 421 25.99 -18.21 -8.21
CA MET A 421 25.24 -17.94 -6.99
C MET A 421 24.49 -16.62 -7.15
N PHE A 422 23.16 -16.68 -7.14
CA PHE A 422 22.31 -15.49 -7.04
C PHE A 422 22.09 -15.15 -5.58
N TYR A 423 22.37 -13.90 -5.21
CA TYR A 423 22.17 -13.36 -3.88
C TYR A 423 21.38 -12.06 -3.98
N ILE A 424 20.78 -11.65 -2.87
CA ILE A 424 20.02 -10.40 -2.80
C ILE A 424 20.87 -9.36 -2.09
N ALA A 425 21.03 -8.20 -2.71
CA ALA A 425 21.70 -7.05 -2.12
C ALA A 425 20.70 -6.17 -1.36
N TYR A 426 21.14 -5.65 -0.22
CA TYR A 426 20.42 -4.61 0.51
C TYR A 426 21.03 -3.26 0.17
N ALA A 427 20.20 -2.32 -0.28
CA ALA A 427 20.61 -0.94 -0.51
C ALA A 427 19.84 -0.03 0.46
N ALA A 428 20.55 0.96 1.02
CA ALA A 428 19.96 2.01 1.83
C ALA A 428 20.15 3.34 1.11
N VAL A 429 19.05 4.06 0.88
CA VAL A 429 19.06 5.41 0.30
C VAL A 429 18.63 6.39 1.38
N ASP A 430 19.50 7.35 1.69
CA ASP A 430 19.20 8.41 2.63
C ASP A 430 18.43 9.53 1.93
N CYS A 431 17.10 9.49 2.05
CA CYS A 431 16.20 10.47 1.45
C CYS A 431 16.25 11.85 2.10
N THR A 432 16.96 12.03 3.23
CA THR A 432 17.10 13.33 3.89
C THR A 432 18.20 14.18 3.25
N LYS A 433 19.11 13.56 2.49
CA LYS A 433 20.11 14.27 1.71
C LYS A 433 19.49 14.83 0.43
N GLY A 434 19.69 16.13 0.18
CA GLY A 434 19.10 16.84 -0.96
C GLY A 434 19.33 16.16 -2.32
N GLN A 435 20.52 15.58 -2.54
CA GLN A 435 20.87 14.84 -3.76
C GLN A 435 19.99 13.59 -4.03
N ASN A 436 19.37 13.04 -2.99
CA ASN A 436 18.53 11.84 -3.07
C ASN A 436 17.03 12.16 -3.01
N HIS A 437 16.65 13.41 -2.76
CA HIS A 437 15.25 13.80 -2.57
C HIS A 437 14.41 13.45 -3.80
N GLU A 438 14.91 13.79 -4.98
CA GLU A 438 14.22 13.54 -6.25
C GLU A 438 14.09 12.04 -6.53
N LEU A 439 15.14 11.26 -6.27
CA LEU A 439 15.10 9.80 -6.36
C LEU A 439 14.04 9.21 -5.42
N CYS A 440 14.03 9.60 -4.15
CA CYS A 440 13.07 9.08 -3.18
C CYS A 440 11.62 9.47 -3.49
N LYS A 441 11.42 10.66 -4.06
CA LYS A 441 10.11 11.09 -4.56
C LYS A 441 9.66 10.27 -5.77
N GLN A 442 10.56 10.02 -6.73
CA GLN A 442 10.29 9.18 -7.90
C GLN A 442 9.98 7.73 -7.52
N GLU A 443 10.69 7.19 -6.53
CA GLU A 443 10.46 5.84 -5.98
C GLU A 443 9.24 5.77 -5.03
N GLY A 444 8.48 6.86 -4.87
CA GLY A 444 7.23 6.90 -4.11
C GLY A 444 7.42 6.64 -2.61
N VAL A 445 8.49 7.18 -2.02
CA VAL A 445 8.77 7.10 -0.58
C VAL A 445 8.01 8.21 0.15
N GLU A 446 6.89 7.85 0.77
CA GLU A 446 5.99 8.78 1.49
C GLU A 446 6.26 8.84 3.00
N GLY A 447 7.10 7.95 3.53
CA GLY A 447 7.45 7.90 4.93
C GLY A 447 8.66 7.00 5.21
N TYR A 448 9.33 7.24 6.33
CA TYR A 448 10.60 6.57 6.66
C TYR A 448 10.47 5.64 7.89
N PRO A 449 11.14 4.46 7.90
CA PRO A 449 11.75 3.81 6.74
C PRO A 449 10.70 3.11 5.86
N THR A 450 10.95 3.10 4.54
CA THR A 450 10.22 2.33 3.52
C THR A 450 11.18 1.30 2.93
N PHE A 451 10.72 0.06 2.74
CA PHE A 451 11.50 -1.03 2.17
C PHE A 451 10.87 -1.46 0.85
N ASN A 452 11.62 -1.34 -0.24
CA ASN A 452 11.20 -1.75 -1.57
C ASN A 452 12.02 -2.97 -2.00
N TYR A 453 11.36 -3.99 -2.53
CA TYR A 453 12.01 -5.13 -3.17
C TYR A 453 12.09 -4.88 -4.68
N TYR A 454 13.31 -4.96 -5.21
CA TYR A 454 13.58 -4.85 -6.64
C TYR A 454 14.07 -6.21 -7.14
N ASN A 455 13.52 -6.66 -8.26
CA ASN A 455 13.92 -7.88 -8.94
C ASN A 455 14.62 -7.52 -10.25
N TYR A 456 15.93 -7.78 -10.33
CA TYR A 456 16.79 -7.38 -11.46
C TYR A 456 16.63 -5.89 -11.86
N GLY A 457 16.70 -5.00 -10.86
CA GLY A 457 16.62 -3.56 -11.06
C GLY A 457 15.21 -3.01 -11.33
N LYS A 458 14.20 -3.88 -11.42
CA LYS A 458 12.80 -3.45 -11.55
C LYS A 458 12.11 -3.48 -10.20
N PHE A 459 11.43 -2.40 -9.85
CA PHE A 459 10.56 -2.39 -8.68
C PHE A 459 9.55 -3.54 -8.77
N SER A 460 9.51 -4.36 -7.73
CA SER A 460 8.64 -5.54 -7.67
C SER A 460 7.53 -5.31 -6.66
N GLU A 461 7.85 -5.14 -5.37
CA GLU A 461 6.85 -4.92 -4.33
C GLU A 461 7.41 -4.15 -3.12
N LYS A 462 6.53 -3.42 -2.43
CA LYS A 462 6.84 -2.81 -1.12
C LYS A 462 6.78 -3.88 -0.04
N TYR A 463 7.82 -3.96 0.79
CA TYR A 463 7.81 -4.81 1.97
C TYR A 463 6.97 -4.16 3.08
N ASN A 464 5.85 -4.81 3.39
CA ASN A 464 4.88 -4.36 4.40
C ASN A 464 4.85 -5.27 5.64
N GLY A 465 5.77 -6.23 5.74
CA GLY A 465 5.85 -7.16 6.86
C GLY A 465 6.41 -6.54 8.14
N GLU A 466 6.54 -7.36 9.18
CA GLU A 466 7.12 -6.94 10.45
C GLU A 466 8.58 -6.49 10.28
N ARG A 467 8.98 -5.40 10.95
CA ARG A 467 10.31 -4.80 10.76
C ARG A 467 11.42 -5.44 11.61
N GLY A 468 11.16 -6.64 12.14
CA GLY A 468 12.14 -7.48 12.82
C GLY A 468 12.83 -8.45 11.86
N GLU A 469 13.97 -9.01 12.29
CA GLU A 469 14.75 -9.97 11.52
C GLU A 469 13.89 -11.12 10.98
N ALA A 470 13.04 -11.71 11.84
CA ALA A 470 12.14 -12.80 11.46
C ALA A 470 11.19 -12.43 10.30
N GLY A 471 10.68 -11.19 10.26
CA GLY A 471 9.81 -10.71 9.20
C GLY A 471 10.54 -10.63 7.86
N PHE A 472 11.75 -10.04 7.85
CA PHE A 472 12.58 -9.97 6.66
C PHE A 472 13.00 -11.37 6.19
N THR A 473 13.49 -12.23 7.09
CA THR A 473 13.86 -13.61 6.74
C THR A 473 12.68 -14.39 6.19
N GLY A 474 11.48 -14.23 6.76
CA GLY A 474 10.25 -14.84 6.27
C GLY A 474 9.89 -14.39 4.86
N PHE A 475 9.99 -13.09 4.58
CA PHE A 475 9.76 -12.53 3.27
C PHE A 475 10.79 -13.00 2.22
N MET A 476 12.06 -13.08 2.60
CA MET A 476 13.11 -13.58 1.72
C MET A 476 12.93 -15.07 1.41
N ARG A 477 12.48 -15.87 2.39
CA ARG A 477 12.11 -17.27 2.16
C ARG A 477 10.90 -17.39 1.23
N SER A 478 9.91 -16.50 1.35
CA SER A 478 8.74 -16.52 0.46
C SER A 478 9.10 -16.14 -0.98
N LEU A 479 10.02 -15.19 -1.17
CA LEU A 479 10.59 -14.87 -2.50
C LEU A 479 11.28 -16.09 -3.12
N ARG A 480 12.15 -16.75 -2.36
CA ARG A 480 12.84 -17.98 -2.80
C ARG A 480 11.86 -19.09 -3.15
N GLY A 481 10.81 -19.29 -2.34
CA GLY A 481 9.75 -20.25 -2.61
C GLY A 481 9.03 -19.97 -3.93
N ARG A 482 8.66 -18.70 -4.16
CA ARG A 482 8.03 -18.24 -5.42
C ARG A 482 8.94 -18.50 -6.63
N ASP A 483 10.24 -18.29 -6.51
CA ASP A 483 11.19 -18.52 -7.61
C ASP A 483 11.41 -20.02 -7.88
N GLN A 484 11.48 -20.85 -6.84
CA GLN A 484 11.55 -22.30 -6.99
C GLN A 484 10.29 -22.89 -7.64
N GLU A 485 9.11 -22.38 -7.29
CA GLU A 485 7.85 -22.78 -7.91
C GLU A 485 7.78 -22.39 -9.39
N LYS A 486 8.29 -21.21 -9.76
CA LYS A 486 8.44 -20.77 -11.16
C LYS A 486 9.41 -21.65 -11.96
N VAL A 487 10.52 -22.07 -11.35
CA VAL A 487 11.50 -22.96 -12.00
C VAL A 487 10.97 -24.39 -12.13
N GLY A 488 10.23 -24.89 -11.12
CA GLY A 488 9.55 -26.18 -11.17
C GLY A 488 8.52 -26.24 -12.29
N LYS A 489 7.64 -25.24 -12.38
CA LYS A 489 6.64 -25.12 -13.45
C LYS A 489 7.29 -25.03 -14.84
N ARG A 490 8.42 -24.33 -15.00
CA ARG A 490 9.16 -24.30 -16.27
C ARG A 490 9.80 -25.63 -16.65
N LYS A 491 10.19 -26.47 -15.68
CA LYS A 491 10.72 -27.82 -15.95
C LYS A 491 9.63 -28.81 -16.35
N GLU A 492 8.39 -28.60 -15.91
CA GLU A 492 7.24 -29.40 -16.33
C GLU A 492 6.69 -28.98 -17.71
N GLU A 493 7.00 -27.76 -18.15
CA GLU A 493 6.60 -27.21 -19.45
C GLU A 493 7.62 -27.45 -20.59
N LEU A 494 8.85 -27.87 -20.26
CA LEU A 494 9.93 -28.26 -21.18
C LEU A 494 9.97 -29.79 -21.30
#